data_AF-A0A094KA70-F1
#
_entry.id   AF-A0A094KA70-F1
#
_cell.length_a   1.000
_cell.length_b   1.000
_cell.length_c   1.000
_cell.angle_alpha   90.00
_cell.angle_beta   90.00
_cell.angle_gamma   90.00
#
_symmetry.space_group_name_H-M   'P 1'
#
loop_
_entity.id
_entity.type
_entity.pdbx_description
1 polymer ?
#
loop_
_entity_poly.entity_id
_entity_poly.type
_entity_poly.pdbx_seq_one_letter_code
_entity_poly.pdbx_strand_id
1 'polypeptide(L)'
;MSAEEFRANVESGEVPVDCHDRVLRIAYIYSDEGLWDGNGVFDVLDKLHARGWSFGRGDLKFNRTLDIFYLAQIAAGTYRSNDQTDADFLSVDDFDTFYAQHHQLLNQDAWRQYYSPAFLAHATSARFYRLPDLQDLPDSSGPLGGPRQKGVGHFTKLPRWAYNAARTPKRSLTLSVATITEIALSTLQKSTLRLQKDHPSVQPYSATQASFWLKHMNIDFPGPFTNKQKYRLNEFDVFVAQGGYDIWAWEAHYSPKLWDSMEARIAPLEPDLDGTLKSEVMWCGMPDGCYVEWAARRIGWEPEVGGEEEIQFLAAVAVKETESIEVGNWDYEMRSHLILGVMHAAFGAEGGKHVEDLKRRIVEAGIYDEIKVEQWIQEARMVIEPYVKMLEVWPGTIEDRSGLLRHILVENGQLFARWRLSDTSKEFDFQLKPKE
;
A
#
# COMPACT_ATOMS: atom_id res chain seq x y z
N MET A 1 12.05 -34.20 14.32
CA MET A 1 11.49 -34.15 12.96
C MET A 1 12.17 -33.01 12.25
N SER A 2 12.88 -33.30 11.15
CA SER A 2 13.53 -32.25 10.35
C SER A 2 12.48 -31.39 9.64
N ALA A 3 12.88 -30.24 9.12
CA ALA A 3 12.06 -29.36 8.29
C ALA A 3 11.53 -30.11 7.05
N GLU A 4 12.38 -30.89 6.38
CA GLU A 4 12.00 -31.68 5.21
C GLU A 4 10.97 -32.76 5.55
N GLU A 5 11.17 -33.49 6.64
CA GLU A 5 10.24 -34.50 7.13
C GLU A 5 8.89 -33.87 7.52
N PHE A 6 8.92 -32.74 8.23
CA PHE A 6 7.71 -32.00 8.57
C PHE A 6 6.97 -31.53 7.32
N ARG A 7 7.67 -30.92 6.36
CA ARG A 7 7.11 -30.47 5.07
C ARG A 7 6.45 -31.63 4.33
N ALA A 8 7.16 -32.74 4.17
CA ALA A 8 6.62 -33.92 3.49
C ALA A 8 5.35 -34.45 4.17
N ASN A 9 5.35 -34.52 5.50
CA ASN A 9 4.20 -35.03 6.26
C ASN A 9 2.99 -34.09 6.24
N VAL A 10 3.19 -32.77 6.23
CA VAL A 10 2.06 -31.84 6.08
C VAL A 10 1.53 -31.83 4.64
N GLU A 11 2.40 -31.97 3.64
CA GLU A 11 2.02 -32.01 2.23
C GLU A 11 1.31 -33.31 1.84
N SER A 12 1.68 -34.44 2.45
CA SER A 12 0.99 -35.72 2.28
C SER A 12 -0.33 -35.82 3.06
N GLY A 13 -0.57 -34.87 3.98
CA GLY A 13 -1.74 -34.86 4.87
C GLY A 13 -1.61 -35.76 6.10
N GLU A 14 -0.43 -36.35 6.36
CA GLU A 14 -0.16 -37.11 7.57
C GLU A 14 -0.18 -36.23 8.84
N VAL A 15 0.26 -34.98 8.71
CA VAL A 15 0.20 -33.97 9.78
C VAL A 15 -0.76 -32.86 9.39
N PRO A 16 -1.89 -32.66 10.12
CA PRO A 16 -2.82 -31.60 9.78
C PRO A 16 -2.27 -30.23 10.17
N VAL A 17 -2.47 -29.22 9.32
CA VAL A 17 -2.17 -27.82 9.60
C VAL A 17 -3.44 -27.13 10.11
N ASP A 18 -3.72 -27.30 11.40
CA ASP A 18 -4.97 -26.91 12.07
C ASP A 18 -4.81 -25.77 13.09
N CYS A 19 -3.58 -25.30 13.31
CA CYS A 19 -3.27 -24.24 14.27
C CYS A 19 -2.26 -23.23 13.71
N HIS A 20 -2.19 -22.07 14.35
CA HIS A 20 -1.32 -20.96 13.97
C HIS A 20 0.15 -21.38 13.88
N ASP A 21 0.64 -22.09 14.90
CA ASP A 21 2.04 -22.50 15.01
C ASP A 21 2.45 -23.46 13.88
N ARG A 22 1.55 -24.32 13.40
CA ARG A 22 1.82 -25.20 12.25
C ARG A 22 1.84 -24.43 10.94
N VAL A 23 0.95 -23.43 10.76
CA VAL A 23 0.99 -22.53 9.59
C VAL A 23 2.30 -21.73 9.60
N LEU A 24 2.71 -21.19 10.76
CA LEU A 24 3.99 -20.50 10.92
C LEU A 24 5.17 -21.40 10.55
N ARG A 25 5.20 -22.64 11.06
CA ARG A 25 6.31 -23.56 10.79
C ARG A 25 6.45 -23.87 9.31
N ILE A 26 5.35 -24.19 8.61
CA ILE A 26 5.42 -24.45 7.18
C ILE A 26 5.73 -23.19 6.37
N ALA A 27 5.22 -22.03 6.78
CA ALA A 27 5.54 -20.75 6.16
C ALA A 27 7.02 -20.38 6.34
N TYR A 28 7.61 -20.64 7.51
CA TYR A 28 9.05 -20.46 7.75
C TYR A 28 9.88 -21.31 6.79
N ILE A 29 9.55 -22.60 6.66
CA ILE A 29 10.23 -23.52 5.74
C ILE A 29 10.09 -23.05 4.29
N TYR A 30 8.89 -22.66 3.86
CA TYR A 30 8.69 -22.12 2.51
C TYR A 30 9.35 -20.76 2.28
N SER A 31 9.58 -19.97 3.33
CA SER A 31 10.23 -18.66 3.22
C SER A 31 11.72 -18.79 2.96
N ASP A 32 12.38 -19.82 3.49
CA ASP A 32 13.78 -20.12 3.14
C ASP A 32 13.92 -20.45 1.65
N GLU A 33 13.01 -21.26 1.10
CA GLU A 33 12.98 -21.58 -0.34
C GLU A 33 12.49 -20.40 -1.22
N GLY A 34 11.63 -19.53 -0.68
CA GLY A 34 10.87 -18.53 -1.44
C GLY A 34 11.47 -17.12 -1.46
N LEU A 35 12.25 -16.76 -0.44
CA LEU A 35 12.86 -15.42 -0.34
C LEU A 35 14.09 -15.26 -1.26
N TRP A 36 14.75 -16.36 -1.65
CA TRP A 36 16.04 -16.30 -2.34
C TRP A 36 15.98 -16.68 -3.83
N ASP A 37 15.09 -17.60 -4.24
CA ASP A 37 15.13 -18.19 -5.59
C ASP A 37 13.85 -18.03 -6.45
N GLY A 38 12.79 -17.34 -5.97
CA GLY A 38 11.47 -17.25 -6.62
C GLY A 38 10.87 -15.83 -6.87
N ASN A 39 9.54 -15.75 -6.99
CA ASN A 39 8.75 -14.49 -7.06
C ASN A 39 8.45 -13.91 -5.65
N GLY A 40 9.40 -14.04 -4.72
CA GLY A 40 9.32 -13.45 -3.39
C GLY A 40 8.15 -13.96 -2.54
N VAL A 41 7.60 -13.06 -1.72
CA VAL A 41 6.58 -13.37 -0.69
C VAL A 41 5.28 -13.95 -1.28
N PHE A 42 4.91 -13.55 -2.50
CA PHE A 42 3.67 -14.00 -3.12
C PHE A 42 3.70 -15.47 -3.52
N ASP A 43 4.87 -16.02 -3.89
CA ASP A 43 4.99 -17.45 -4.15
C ASP A 43 4.76 -18.28 -2.88
N VAL A 44 5.26 -17.81 -1.74
CA VAL A 44 5.02 -18.46 -0.44
C VAL A 44 3.55 -18.43 -0.09
N LEU A 45 2.90 -17.27 -0.25
CA LEU A 45 1.46 -17.12 -0.03
C LEU A 45 0.64 -18.07 -0.90
N ASP A 46 0.92 -18.12 -2.22
CA ASP A 46 0.23 -18.99 -3.16
C ASP A 46 0.36 -20.48 -2.75
N LYS A 47 1.56 -20.91 -2.34
CA LYS A 47 1.81 -22.29 -1.88
C LYS A 47 0.96 -22.64 -0.65
N LEU A 48 0.82 -21.71 0.30
CA LEU A 48 -0.01 -21.89 1.49
C LEU A 48 -1.50 -21.96 1.12
N HIS A 49 -1.97 -20.99 0.33
CA HIS A 49 -3.38 -20.89 -0.05
C HIS A 49 -3.85 -22.07 -0.91
N ALA A 50 -3.00 -22.57 -1.82
CA ALA A 50 -3.30 -23.75 -2.65
C ALA A 50 -3.55 -25.02 -1.81
N ARG A 51 -3.02 -25.09 -0.59
CA ARG A 51 -3.22 -26.20 0.35
C ARG A 51 -4.27 -25.90 1.42
N GLY A 52 -4.94 -24.76 1.30
CA GLY A 52 -6.00 -24.34 2.21
C GLY A 52 -5.49 -23.75 3.53
N TRP A 53 -4.21 -23.40 3.61
CA TRP A 53 -3.55 -22.87 4.80
C TRP A 53 -3.56 -21.34 4.80
N SER A 54 -3.86 -20.74 5.95
CA SER A 54 -3.91 -19.29 6.16
C SER A 54 -3.72 -19.01 7.66
N PHE A 55 -3.12 -17.86 7.98
CA PHE A 55 -3.02 -17.36 9.34
C PHE A 55 -4.35 -16.81 9.84
N GLY A 56 -5.18 -16.30 8.92
CA GLY A 56 -6.52 -15.84 9.22
C GLY A 56 -7.50 -16.97 9.55
N ARG A 57 -8.51 -16.65 10.37
CA ARG A 57 -9.61 -17.54 10.74
C ARG A 57 -10.96 -16.86 10.50
N GLY A 58 -12.01 -17.66 10.30
CA GLY A 58 -13.35 -17.14 10.01
C GLY A 58 -13.32 -16.24 8.77
N ASP A 59 -13.89 -15.05 8.89
CA ASP A 59 -13.96 -14.05 7.80
C ASP A 59 -12.59 -13.52 7.35
N LEU A 60 -11.53 -13.74 8.14
CA LEU A 60 -10.16 -13.36 7.79
C LEU A 60 -9.39 -14.50 7.11
N LYS A 61 -9.97 -15.69 6.94
CA LYS A 61 -9.29 -16.80 6.26
C LYS A 61 -8.97 -16.41 4.82
N PHE A 62 -7.73 -16.65 4.39
CA PHE A 62 -7.17 -16.23 3.09
C PHE A 62 -7.14 -14.72 2.88
N ASN A 63 -7.07 -13.94 3.97
CA ASN A 63 -6.86 -12.51 3.86
C ASN A 63 -5.40 -12.23 3.48
N ARG A 64 -5.19 -11.78 2.23
CA ARG A 64 -3.87 -11.52 1.66
C ARG A 64 -3.01 -10.58 2.51
N THR A 65 -3.60 -9.49 3.01
CA THR A 65 -2.89 -8.55 3.89
C THR A 65 -2.42 -9.21 5.18
N LEU A 66 -3.31 -9.95 5.86
CA LEU A 66 -2.97 -10.62 7.12
C LEU A 66 -1.93 -11.72 6.92
N ASP A 67 -2.06 -12.50 5.86
CA ASP A 67 -1.15 -13.62 5.62
C ASP A 67 0.26 -13.11 5.23
N ILE A 68 0.35 -12.08 4.38
CA ILE A 68 1.63 -11.44 4.04
C ILE A 68 2.23 -10.73 5.26
N PHE A 69 1.42 -10.17 6.16
CA PHE A 69 1.93 -9.60 7.41
C PHE A 69 2.75 -10.62 8.20
N TYR A 70 2.27 -11.86 8.35
CA TYR A 70 3.03 -12.90 9.05
C TYR A 70 4.28 -13.34 8.29
N LEU A 71 4.26 -13.34 6.96
CA LEU A 71 5.48 -13.56 6.17
C LEU A 71 6.49 -12.43 6.37
N ALA A 72 6.04 -11.18 6.50
CA ALA A 72 6.89 -10.04 6.86
C ALA A 72 7.49 -10.19 8.27
N GLN A 73 6.73 -10.76 9.23
CA GLN A 73 7.26 -11.07 10.58
C GLN A 73 8.35 -12.13 10.53
N ILE A 74 8.17 -13.17 9.72
CA ILE A 74 9.18 -14.22 9.51
C ILE A 74 10.45 -13.61 8.91
N ALA A 75 10.31 -12.77 7.89
CA ALA A 75 11.42 -12.08 7.25
C ALA A 75 12.18 -11.18 8.24
N ALA A 76 11.46 -10.37 9.02
CA ALA A 76 12.05 -9.52 10.05
C ALA A 76 12.78 -10.33 11.13
N GLY A 77 12.18 -11.43 11.62
CA GLY A 77 12.83 -12.33 12.56
C GLY A 77 14.10 -12.96 12.00
N THR A 78 14.05 -13.41 10.74
CA THR A 78 15.18 -14.09 10.07
C THR A 78 16.35 -13.12 9.91
N TYR A 79 16.04 -11.90 9.48
CA TYR A 79 17.00 -10.81 9.38
C TYR A 79 17.64 -10.48 10.73
N ARG A 80 16.82 -10.34 11.79
CA ARG A 80 17.33 -10.09 13.16
C ARG A 80 18.29 -11.17 13.63
N SER A 81 18.03 -12.43 13.31
CA SER A 81 18.91 -13.52 13.72
C SER A 81 20.21 -13.57 12.92
N ASN A 82 20.17 -13.29 11.61
CA ASN A 82 21.34 -13.39 10.73
C ASN A 82 22.26 -12.16 10.78
N ASP A 83 21.72 -10.94 10.85
CA ASP A 83 22.53 -9.70 10.81
C ASP A 83 22.93 -9.19 12.20
N GLN A 84 22.32 -9.68 13.28
CA GLN A 84 22.59 -9.22 14.66
C GLN A 84 23.35 -10.22 15.52
N THR A 85 23.71 -11.39 14.99
CA THR A 85 24.50 -12.38 15.73
C THR A 85 25.73 -12.80 14.93
N ASP A 86 26.87 -12.99 15.60
CA ASP A 86 28.08 -13.61 15.01
C ASP A 86 27.91 -15.13 14.79
N ALA A 87 26.67 -15.64 14.88
CA ALA A 87 26.36 -17.05 14.79
C ALA A 87 26.19 -17.48 13.32
N ASP A 88 26.25 -18.80 13.10
CA ASP A 88 25.90 -19.38 11.81
C ASP A 88 24.46 -18.99 11.41
N PHE A 89 24.22 -18.83 10.10
CA PHE A 89 22.88 -18.56 9.56
C PHE A 89 21.86 -19.57 10.11
N LEU A 90 20.68 -19.08 10.51
CA LEU A 90 19.60 -19.96 10.98
C LEU A 90 19.27 -21.02 9.92
N SER A 91 19.23 -22.28 10.34
CA SER A 91 18.77 -23.37 9.49
C SER A 91 17.24 -23.41 9.43
N VAL A 92 16.71 -24.00 8.37
CA VAL A 92 15.28 -24.38 8.27
C VAL A 92 14.85 -25.32 9.39
N ASP A 93 15.79 -26.08 9.96
CA ASP A 93 15.54 -26.98 11.09
C ASP A 93 15.38 -26.25 12.44
N ASP A 94 15.80 -24.98 12.53
CA ASP A 94 15.87 -24.22 13.79
C ASP A 94 14.57 -23.49 14.17
N PHE A 95 13.42 -23.90 13.60
CA PHE A 95 12.13 -23.23 13.80
C PHE A 95 11.77 -23.04 15.29
N ASP A 96 12.00 -24.03 16.14
CA ASP A 96 11.62 -23.94 17.56
C ASP A 96 12.44 -22.85 18.29
N THR A 97 13.73 -22.74 17.98
CA THR A 97 14.62 -21.69 18.50
C THR A 97 14.20 -20.33 17.96
N PHE A 98 13.95 -20.24 16.65
CA PHE A 98 13.48 -19.04 15.98
C PHE A 98 12.16 -18.53 16.59
N TYR A 99 11.20 -19.42 16.78
CA TYR A 99 9.90 -19.10 17.34
C TYR A 99 10.00 -18.62 18.79
N ALA A 100 10.82 -19.28 19.61
CA ALA A 100 11.05 -18.87 20.99
C ALA A 100 11.69 -17.47 21.08
N GLN A 101 12.67 -17.18 20.21
CA GLN A 101 13.36 -15.89 20.18
C GLN A 101 12.45 -14.74 19.71
N HIS A 102 11.59 -15.00 18.72
CA HIS A 102 10.77 -13.97 18.04
C HIS A 102 9.28 -14.09 18.34
N HIS A 103 8.88 -14.76 19.43
CA HIS A 103 7.48 -15.03 19.77
C HIS A 103 6.59 -13.77 19.77
N GLN A 104 7.11 -12.62 20.20
CA GLN A 104 6.35 -11.36 20.19
C GLN A 104 5.94 -10.90 18.79
N LEU A 105 6.77 -11.19 17.77
CA LEU A 105 6.45 -10.92 16.37
C LEU A 105 5.49 -11.97 15.80
N LEU A 106 5.67 -13.22 16.19
CA LEU A 106 5.06 -14.37 15.50
C LEU A 106 3.75 -14.84 16.11
N ASN A 107 3.41 -14.48 17.35
CA ASN A 107 2.20 -14.97 17.99
C ASN A 107 0.90 -14.64 17.21
N GLN A 108 -0.14 -15.44 17.45
CA GLN A 108 -1.41 -15.38 16.72
C GLN A 108 -2.15 -14.01 16.81
N ASP A 109 -1.89 -13.23 17.86
CA ASP A 109 -2.53 -11.93 18.06
C ASP A 109 -1.62 -10.74 17.74
N ALA A 110 -0.39 -10.99 17.25
CA ALA A 110 0.60 -9.95 16.95
C ALA A 110 0.05 -8.89 15.99
N TRP A 111 -0.73 -9.31 14.98
CA TRP A 111 -1.32 -8.41 13.99
C TRP A 111 -2.19 -7.30 14.59
N ARG A 112 -2.79 -7.51 15.78
CA ARG A 112 -3.71 -6.56 16.42
C ARG A 112 -3.04 -5.25 16.84
N GLN A 113 -1.71 -5.25 16.95
CA GLN A 113 -0.94 -4.03 17.21
C GLN A 113 -0.74 -3.20 15.93
N TYR A 114 -0.82 -3.84 14.76
CA TYR A 114 -0.50 -3.25 13.45
C TYR A 114 -1.74 -2.89 12.65
N TYR A 115 -2.78 -3.72 12.73
CA TYR A 115 -4.00 -3.52 11.96
C TYR A 115 -5.24 -3.34 12.85
N SER A 116 -6.12 -2.43 12.45
CA SER A 116 -7.49 -2.42 12.96
C SER A 116 -8.30 -3.58 12.39
N PRO A 117 -9.20 -4.21 13.17
CA PRO A 117 -10.07 -5.27 12.65
C PRO A 117 -10.95 -4.80 11.48
N ALA A 118 -11.41 -3.55 11.51
CA ALA A 118 -12.23 -2.97 10.43
C ALA A 118 -11.43 -2.84 9.12
N PHE A 119 -10.15 -2.48 9.21
CA PHE A 119 -9.28 -2.39 8.03
C PHE A 119 -9.03 -3.76 7.38
N LEU A 120 -8.78 -4.81 8.17
CA LEU A 120 -8.60 -6.17 7.64
C LEU A 120 -9.89 -6.76 7.09
N ALA A 121 -11.04 -6.45 7.68
CA ALA A 121 -12.34 -6.89 7.20
C ALA A 121 -12.75 -6.28 5.85
N HIS A 122 -12.04 -5.24 5.38
CA HIS A 122 -12.31 -4.63 4.09
C HIS A 122 -11.97 -5.59 2.94
N ALA A 123 -12.84 -5.69 1.94
CA ALA A 123 -12.65 -6.59 0.78
C ALA A 123 -11.31 -6.33 0.05
N THR A 124 -10.88 -5.07 -0.02
CA THR A 124 -9.60 -4.68 -0.59
C THR A 124 -8.41 -5.27 0.17
N SER A 125 -8.44 -5.27 1.50
CA SER A 125 -7.36 -5.84 2.33
C SER A 125 -7.32 -7.37 2.25
N ALA A 126 -8.49 -8.01 2.09
CA ALA A 126 -8.56 -9.44 1.85
C ALA A 126 -7.94 -9.85 0.51
N ARG A 127 -8.04 -9.00 -0.52
CA ARG A 127 -7.61 -9.28 -1.90
C ARG A 127 -6.24 -8.74 -2.28
N PHE A 128 -5.79 -7.68 -1.62
CA PHE A 128 -4.55 -6.98 -1.95
C PHE A 128 -3.73 -6.79 -0.69
N TYR A 129 -2.42 -6.90 -0.83
CA TYR A 129 -1.48 -6.54 0.22
C TYR A 129 -1.51 -5.03 0.47
N ARG A 130 -1.77 -4.65 1.72
CA ARG A 130 -1.75 -3.27 2.20
C ARG A 130 -0.88 -3.18 3.45
N LEU A 131 -0.23 -2.03 3.63
CA LEU A 131 0.51 -1.76 4.87
C LEU A 131 -0.44 -1.58 6.06
N PRO A 132 0.07 -1.75 7.30
CA PRO A 132 -0.74 -1.56 8.49
C PRO A 132 -1.23 -0.14 8.69
N ASP A 133 -2.40 0.00 9.32
CA ASP A 133 -3.06 1.28 9.54
C ASP A 133 -2.81 1.87 10.93
N LEU A 134 -2.32 1.09 11.91
CA LEU A 134 -2.07 1.52 13.29
C LEU A 134 -0.60 1.85 13.62
N GLN A 135 0.36 1.10 13.09
CA GLN A 135 1.80 1.38 13.21
C GLN A 135 2.59 0.77 12.06
N ASP A 136 3.85 1.20 11.88
CA ASP A 136 4.71 0.66 10.82
C ASP A 136 4.95 -0.84 11.01
N LEU A 137 5.25 -1.56 9.92
CA LEU A 137 5.75 -2.92 10.03
C LEU A 137 6.98 -2.93 10.93
N PRO A 138 7.22 -4.03 11.66
CA PRO A 138 8.49 -4.22 12.33
C PRO A 138 9.58 -3.98 11.33
N ASP A 139 10.61 -3.30 11.79
CA ASP A 139 11.84 -3.27 11.02
C ASP A 139 11.78 -2.43 9.72
N SER A 140 10.69 -1.68 9.48
CA SER A 140 10.61 -0.78 8.33
C SER A 140 11.03 0.67 8.63
N SER A 141 11.18 1.08 9.89
CA SER A 141 11.32 2.51 10.23
C SER A 141 12.64 2.92 10.91
N GLY A 142 13.62 2.01 11.02
CA GLY A 142 14.91 2.25 11.69
C GLY A 142 16.12 1.71 10.94
N PRO A 143 17.35 2.14 11.32
CA PRO A 143 18.57 1.81 10.60
C PRO A 143 18.83 0.30 10.60
N LEU A 144 19.53 -0.18 9.57
CA LEU A 144 19.90 -1.60 9.43
C LEU A 144 20.81 -2.07 10.57
N GLY A 145 20.69 -3.35 10.93
CA GLY A 145 21.60 -4.03 11.86
C GLY A 145 21.53 -3.65 13.36
N GLY A 146 20.73 -2.65 13.76
CA GLY A 146 20.62 -2.22 15.16
C GLY A 146 19.30 -2.64 15.86
N PRO A 147 19.27 -2.81 17.19
CA PRO A 147 18.02 -2.96 17.92
C PRO A 147 17.16 -1.71 17.72
N ARG A 148 16.01 -1.91 17.09
CA ARG A 148 15.10 -0.87 16.62
C ARG A 148 14.25 -0.37 17.79
N GLN A 149 14.88 0.28 18.75
CA GLN A 149 14.19 0.89 19.87
C GLN A 149 13.63 2.24 19.45
N LYS A 150 12.37 2.22 19.03
CA LYS A 150 11.60 3.41 18.66
C LYS A 150 10.29 3.44 19.42
N GLY A 151 9.71 4.63 19.52
CA GLY A 151 8.34 4.78 20.02
C GLY A 151 7.34 4.02 19.14
N VAL A 152 6.18 3.74 19.70
CA VAL A 152 5.04 3.15 18.96
C VAL A 152 4.47 4.21 18.02
N GLY A 153 4.35 3.91 16.72
CA GLY A 153 3.77 4.85 15.76
C GLY A 153 4.09 4.57 14.28
N HIS A 154 3.70 5.54 13.44
CA HIS A 154 3.85 5.50 11.99
C HIS A 154 4.86 6.55 11.52
N PHE A 155 6.09 6.14 11.28
CA PHE A 155 7.16 7.01 10.81
C PHE A 155 7.25 7.03 9.28
N THR A 156 6.89 5.93 8.61
CA THR A 156 6.96 5.83 7.14
C THR A 156 5.69 6.31 6.43
N LYS A 157 4.55 6.31 7.12
CA LYS A 157 3.23 6.62 6.56
C LYS A 157 3.13 8.05 6.02
N LEU A 158 3.49 9.04 6.83
CA LEU A 158 3.37 10.45 6.45
C LEU A 158 4.33 10.85 5.31
N PRO A 159 5.63 10.48 5.33
CA PRO A 159 6.52 10.67 4.19
C PRO A 159 6.01 10.01 2.91
N ARG A 160 5.50 8.76 2.99
CA ARG A 160 4.94 8.05 1.84
C ARG A 160 3.73 8.76 1.26
N TRP A 161 2.81 9.19 2.11
CA TRP A 161 1.65 9.96 1.68
C TRP A 161 2.09 11.26 0.97
N ALA A 162 3.07 11.97 1.55
CA ALA A 162 3.59 13.20 0.97
C ALA A 162 4.29 12.96 -0.37
N TYR A 163 4.98 11.83 -0.52
CA TYR A 163 5.59 11.42 -1.78
C TYR A 163 4.52 11.24 -2.88
N ASN A 164 3.37 10.65 -2.55
CA ASN A 164 2.27 10.50 -3.50
C ASN A 164 1.60 11.85 -3.81
N ALA A 165 1.37 12.68 -2.79
CA ALA A 165 0.80 14.02 -2.94
C ALA A 165 1.68 14.92 -3.81
N ALA A 166 3.00 14.96 -3.59
CA ALA A 166 3.94 15.81 -4.33
C ALA A 166 4.03 15.46 -5.83
N ARG A 167 3.68 14.23 -6.22
CA ARG A 167 3.67 13.79 -7.62
C ARG A 167 2.35 14.08 -8.32
N THR A 168 1.29 14.34 -7.58
CA THR A 168 -0.06 14.50 -8.12
C THR A 168 -0.24 15.77 -8.96
N PRO A 169 0.35 16.94 -8.63
CA PRO A 169 0.31 18.12 -9.50
C PRO A 169 0.93 17.91 -10.88
N LYS A 170 1.79 16.89 -11.04
CA LYS A 170 2.38 16.53 -12.34
C LYS A 170 1.52 15.57 -13.16
N ARG A 171 0.56 14.92 -12.50
CA ARG A 171 -0.41 13.99 -13.10
C ARG A 171 -1.74 14.68 -13.40
N SER A 172 -2.06 15.73 -12.66
CA SER A 172 -3.23 16.58 -12.88
C SER A 172 -2.91 17.69 -13.87
N LEU A 173 -3.69 17.80 -14.94
CA LEU A 173 -3.56 18.88 -15.93
C LEU A 173 -4.48 20.06 -15.62
N THR A 174 -5.44 19.88 -14.70
CA THR A 174 -6.54 20.82 -14.45
C THR A 174 -6.45 21.48 -13.08
N LEU A 175 -5.82 20.85 -12.09
CA LEU A 175 -5.75 21.39 -10.73
C LEU A 175 -4.43 22.12 -10.47
N SER A 176 -4.53 23.24 -9.76
CA SER A 176 -3.35 23.96 -9.27
C SER A 176 -2.66 23.19 -8.14
N VAL A 177 -1.35 23.43 -7.96
CA VAL A 177 -0.59 22.88 -6.82
C VAL A 177 -1.26 23.27 -5.49
N ALA A 178 -1.72 24.52 -5.35
CA ALA A 178 -2.41 24.98 -4.15
C ALA A 178 -3.69 24.19 -3.85
N THR A 179 -4.50 23.91 -4.87
CA THR A 179 -5.72 23.09 -4.73
C THR A 179 -5.39 21.66 -4.30
N ILE A 180 -4.35 21.05 -4.89
CA ILE A 180 -3.93 19.70 -4.54
C ILE A 180 -3.40 19.64 -3.11
N THR A 181 -2.60 20.63 -2.70
CA THR A 181 -2.10 20.76 -1.33
C THR A 181 -3.24 20.89 -0.32
N GLU A 182 -4.26 21.70 -0.61
CA GLU A 182 -5.45 21.83 0.24
C GLU A 182 -6.21 20.51 0.39
N ILE A 183 -6.44 19.81 -0.73
CA ILE A 183 -7.09 18.49 -0.73
C ILE A 183 -6.27 17.49 0.07
N ALA A 184 -4.95 17.46 -0.13
CA ALA A 184 -4.02 16.59 0.59
C ALA A 184 -4.15 16.80 2.10
N LEU A 185 -3.97 18.03 2.57
CA LEU A 185 -4.02 18.35 4.01
C LEU A 185 -5.41 18.03 4.60
N SER A 186 -6.49 18.39 3.91
CA SER A 186 -7.85 18.15 4.40
C SER A 186 -8.19 16.66 4.50
N THR A 187 -7.78 15.86 3.51
CA THR A 187 -8.04 14.42 3.48
C THR A 187 -7.23 13.68 4.53
N LEU A 188 -5.94 14.02 4.68
CA LEU A 188 -5.07 13.47 5.72
C LEU A 188 -5.63 13.75 7.13
N GLN A 189 -6.03 15.00 7.40
CA GLN A 189 -6.62 15.37 8.69
C GLN A 189 -7.89 14.54 8.98
N LYS A 190 -8.80 14.45 8.00
CA LYS A 190 -10.05 13.69 8.15
C LYS A 190 -9.81 12.19 8.36
N SER A 191 -8.90 11.58 7.60
CA SER A 191 -8.59 10.15 7.74
C SER A 191 -7.94 9.85 9.09
N THR A 192 -7.02 10.69 9.54
CA THR A 192 -6.36 10.54 10.85
C THR A 192 -7.36 10.69 12.00
N LEU A 193 -8.22 11.72 11.98
CA LEU A 193 -9.25 11.91 13.00
C LEU A 193 -10.24 10.73 13.06
N ARG A 194 -10.64 10.20 11.90
CA ARG A 194 -11.52 9.03 11.82
C ARG A 194 -10.86 7.80 12.46
N LEU A 195 -9.60 7.55 12.14
CA LEU A 195 -8.87 6.40 12.69
C LEU A 195 -8.64 6.55 14.21
N GLN A 196 -8.29 7.74 14.69
CA GLN A 196 -8.09 8.02 16.11
C GLN A 196 -9.34 7.87 16.96
N LYS A 197 -10.53 8.06 16.38
CA LYS A 197 -11.80 7.90 17.09
C LYS A 197 -11.92 6.50 17.72
N ASP A 198 -11.49 5.48 16.98
CA ASP A 198 -11.58 4.08 17.42
C ASP A 198 -10.23 3.57 17.96
N HIS A 199 -9.11 4.25 17.61
CA HIS A 199 -7.75 3.89 18.01
C HIS A 199 -6.97 5.10 18.54
N PRO A 200 -7.17 5.51 19.82
CA PRO A 200 -6.53 6.70 20.39
C PRO A 200 -4.99 6.66 20.47
N SER A 201 -4.39 5.48 20.33
CA SER A 201 -2.93 5.29 20.28
C SER A 201 -2.29 5.75 18.97
N VAL A 202 -3.09 5.94 17.92
CA VAL A 202 -2.61 6.45 16.63
C VAL A 202 -2.16 7.90 16.77
N GLN A 203 -1.03 8.24 16.14
CA GLN A 203 -0.48 9.59 16.18
C GLN A 203 -1.48 10.63 15.62
N PRO A 204 -1.68 11.76 16.32
CA PRO A 204 -2.60 12.80 15.88
C PRO A 204 -2.10 13.52 14.63
N TYR A 205 -3.05 14.06 13.87
CA TYR A 205 -2.72 14.92 12.75
C TYR A 205 -1.89 16.11 13.22
N SER A 206 -0.85 16.44 12.46
CA SER A 206 -0.04 17.63 12.67
C SER A 206 0.14 18.43 11.39
N ALA A 207 -0.28 19.70 11.42
CA ALA A 207 -0.17 20.61 10.29
C ALA A 207 1.30 20.91 9.96
N THR A 208 2.16 21.07 10.98
CA THR A 208 3.61 21.21 10.79
C THR A 208 4.20 19.98 10.13
N GLN A 209 3.90 18.79 10.63
CA GLN A 209 4.49 17.55 10.10
C GLN A 209 4.05 17.32 8.65
N ALA A 210 2.77 17.47 8.35
CA ALA A 210 2.26 17.33 6.99
C ALA A 210 2.88 18.35 6.03
N SER A 211 2.98 19.62 6.44
CA SER A 211 3.59 20.68 5.63
C SER A 211 5.08 20.45 5.40
N PHE A 212 5.81 20.01 6.43
CA PHE A 212 7.22 19.65 6.31
C PHE A 212 7.42 18.57 5.25
N TRP A 213 6.67 17.46 5.32
CA TRP A 213 6.85 16.36 4.38
C TRP A 213 6.44 16.71 2.96
N LEU A 214 5.37 17.49 2.76
CA LEU A 214 5.00 17.98 1.41
C LEU A 214 6.12 18.83 0.79
N LYS A 215 6.71 19.73 1.59
CA LYS A 215 7.83 20.57 1.16
C LYS A 215 9.09 19.73 0.91
N HIS A 216 9.41 18.81 1.81
CA HIS A 216 10.55 17.90 1.69
C HIS A 216 10.45 17.01 0.45
N MET A 217 9.24 16.59 0.09
CA MET A 217 8.96 15.82 -1.14
C MET A 217 8.82 16.70 -2.39
N ASN A 218 9.07 18.01 -2.26
CA ASN A 218 9.07 18.99 -3.34
C ASN A 218 7.74 19.12 -4.11
N ILE A 219 6.61 19.24 -3.40
CA ILE A 219 5.30 19.44 -4.02
C ILE A 219 5.24 20.64 -4.99
N ASP A 220 6.04 21.67 -4.75
CA ASP A 220 6.10 22.89 -5.57
C ASP A 220 7.14 22.81 -6.71
N PHE A 221 7.82 21.68 -6.90
CA PHE A 221 8.87 21.57 -7.91
C PHE A 221 8.32 21.83 -9.31
N PRO A 222 8.82 22.83 -10.07
CA PRO A 222 8.26 23.18 -11.37
C PRO A 222 8.74 22.28 -12.51
N GLY A 223 9.78 21.46 -12.31
CA GLY A 223 10.43 20.72 -13.40
C GLY A 223 9.54 19.69 -14.10
N PRO A 224 9.88 19.33 -15.35
CA PRO A 224 9.10 18.40 -16.16
C PRO A 224 9.30 16.94 -15.71
N PHE A 225 8.22 16.16 -15.73
CA PHE A 225 8.30 14.70 -15.66
C PHE A 225 8.10 14.14 -17.07
N THR A 226 8.94 13.19 -17.47
CA THR A 226 8.65 12.33 -18.62
C THR A 226 7.34 11.57 -18.38
N ASN A 227 6.62 11.17 -19.44
CA ASN A 227 5.41 10.34 -19.28
C ASN A 227 5.70 9.06 -18.49
N LYS A 228 6.89 8.47 -18.69
CA LYS A 228 7.38 7.32 -17.92
C LYS A 228 7.48 7.61 -16.42
N GLN A 229 7.86 8.83 -16.04
CA GLN A 229 7.91 9.27 -14.64
C GLN A 229 6.52 9.59 -14.08
N LYS A 230 5.61 10.21 -14.87
CA LYS A 230 4.24 10.53 -14.43
C LYS A 230 3.50 9.28 -13.96
N TYR A 231 3.56 8.21 -14.74
CA TYR A 231 2.87 6.94 -14.46
C TYR A 231 3.76 5.88 -13.81
N ARG A 232 4.97 6.26 -13.34
CA ARG A 232 5.84 5.35 -12.58
C ARG A 232 5.16 4.90 -11.29
N LEU A 233 5.46 3.68 -10.89
CA LEU A 233 4.99 3.06 -9.65
C LEU A 233 5.33 3.93 -8.44
N ASN A 234 4.54 3.80 -7.36
CA ASN A 234 4.89 4.40 -6.08
C ASN A 234 6.07 3.61 -5.49
N GLU A 235 7.29 4.04 -5.80
CA GLU A 235 8.53 3.36 -5.40
C GLU A 235 9.07 3.91 -4.07
N PHE A 236 8.23 4.54 -3.25
CA PHE A 236 8.67 5.20 -2.02
C PHE A 236 9.50 4.26 -1.15
N ASP A 237 9.02 3.05 -0.85
CA ASP A 237 9.73 2.09 0.01
C ASP A 237 11.04 1.63 -0.59
N VAL A 238 11.06 1.40 -1.90
CA VAL A 238 12.27 1.00 -2.61
C VAL A 238 13.31 2.11 -2.52
N PHE A 239 12.91 3.37 -2.64
CA PHE A 239 13.82 4.50 -2.44
C PHE A 239 14.27 4.65 -1.00
N VAL A 240 13.39 4.46 -0.01
CA VAL A 240 13.80 4.48 1.42
C VAL A 240 14.81 3.37 1.71
N ALA A 241 14.57 2.17 1.17
CA ALA A 241 15.42 1.00 1.30
C ALA A 241 16.82 1.22 0.72
N GLN A 242 16.93 2.09 -0.27
CA GLN A 242 18.19 2.51 -0.89
C GLN A 242 18.82 3.75 -0.24
N GLY A 243 18.26 4.27 0.85
CA GLY A 243 18.71 5.53 1.44
C GLY A 243 18.44 6.76 0.57
N GLY A 244 17.56 6.65 -0.45
CA GLY A 244 17.16 7.76 -1.31
C GLY A 244 16.22 8.76 -0.62
N TYR A 245 15.53 8.33 0.44
CA TYR A 245 14.79 9.21 1.33
C TYR A 245 15.16 8.93 2.79
N ASP A 246 15.37 10.01 3.51
CA ASP A 246 15.55 10.00 4.95
C ASP A 246 14.22 10.28 5.64
N ILE A 247 13.61 9.24 6.20
CA ILE A 247 12.32 9.34 6.90
C ILE A 247 12.43 10.04 8.27
N TRP A 248 13.64 10.39 8.70
CA TRP A 248 13.94 11.16 9.91
C TRP A 248 14.49 12.56 9.63
N ALA A 249 14.44 13.02 8.37
CA ALA A 249 14.96 14.32 7.96
C ALA A 249 14.40 15.50 8.77
N TRP A 250 13.22 15.33 9.39
CA TRP A 250 12.61 16.34 10.25
C TRP A 250 13.46 16.68 11.49
N GLU A 251 14.26 15.74 12.02
CA GLU A 251 15.06 15.93 13.24
C GLU A 251 16.15 16.99 13.07
N ALA A 252 16.55 17.27 11.83
CA ALA A 252 17.47 18.36 11.53
C ALA A 252 16.82 19.74 11.66
N HIS A 253 15.49 19.81 11.52
CA HIS A 253 14.75 21.07 11.41
C HIS A 253 13.89 21.35 12.64
N TYR A 254 13.43 20.32 13.35
CA TYR A 254 12.49 20.47 14.45
C TYR A 254 12.94 19.73 15.71
N SER A 255 12.90 20.42 16.85
CA SER A 255 13.04 19.74 18.15
C SER A 255 11.80 18.89 18.45
N PRO A 256 11.92 17.79 19.21
CA PRO A 256 10.76 17.00 19.62
C PRO A 256 9.68 17.83 20.33
N LYS A 257 10.09 18.85 21.10
CA LYS A 257 9.19 19.77 21.79
C LYS A 257 8.28 20.53 20.82
N LEU A 258 8.82 21.03 19.71
CA LEU A 258 8.02 21.73 18.69
C LEU A 258 7.25 20.73 17.83
N TRP A 259 7.91 19.66 17.38
CA TRP A 259 7.36 18.64 16.49
C TRP A 259 6.08 17.99 17.03
N ASP A 260 6.03 17.73 18.33
CA ASP A 260 4.90 17.08 19.02
C ASP A 260 3.94 18.06 19.72
N SER A 261 4.22 19.38 19.63
CA SER A 261 3.43 20.42 20.29
C SER A 261 1.97 20.48 19.83
N MET A 262 1.08 21.03 20.65
CA MET A 262 -0.31 21.25 20.27
C MET A 262 -0.41 22.30 19.15
N GLU A 263 0.45 23.31 19.20
CA GLU A 263 0.54 24.38 18.23
C GLU A 263 0.87 23.83 16.83
N ALA A 264 1.82 22.88 16.75
CA ALA A 264 2.15 22.19 15.50
C ALA A 264 0.97 21.41 14.91
N ARG A 265 0.00 21.02 15.73
CA ARG A 265 -1.23 20.36 15.26
C ARG A 265 -2.21 21.30 14.59
N ILE A 266 -2.22 22.56 15.02
CA ILE A 266 -3.19 23.56 14.58
C ILE A 266 -2.73 24.26 13.31
N ALA A 267 -1.45 24.66 13.26
CA ALA A 267 -0.90 25.41 12.14
C ALA A 267 0.55 25.00 11.84
N PRO A 268 1.02 25.14 10.58
CA PRO A 268 2.42 24.92 10.25
C PRO A 268 3.32 25.89 11.01
N LEU A 269 4.31 25.36 11.72
CA LEU A 269 5.32 26.12 12.43
C LEU A 269 6.65 26.08 11.68
N GLU A 270 7.40 27.17 11.78
CA GLU A 270 8.77 27.25 11.24
C GLU A 270 9.74 26.36 12.04
N PRO A 271 10.78 25.81 11.38
CA PRO A 271 11.88 25.08 12.04
C PRO A 271 12.48 25.85 13.22
N ASP A 272 12.72 25.17 14.34
CA ASP A 272 13.45 25.70 15.51
C ASP A 272 14.91 25.23 15.57
N LEU A 273 15.32 24.35 14.65
CA LEU A 273 16.71 23.90 14.47
C LEU A 273 17.28 24.38 13.12
N ASP A 274 18.61 24.33 12.98
CA ASP A 274 19.34 24.93 11.87
C ASP A 274 19.48 24.05 10.62
N GLY A 275 18.96 22.82 10.64
CA GLY A 275 19.05 21.87 9.53
C GLY A 275 20.39 21.15 9.40
N THR A 276 21.32 21.32 10.35
CA THR A 276 22.68 20.76 10.24
C THR A 276 22.84 19.36 10.85
N LEU A 277 21.87 18.92 11.66
CA LEU A 277 21.88 17.57 12.22
C LEU A 277 21.84 16.55 11.07
N LYS A 278 22.76 15.60 11.07
CA LYS A 278 22.74 14.49 10.13
C LYS A 278 21.77 13.44 10.65
N SER A 279 20.83 13.00 9.82
CA SER A 279 20.06 11.81 10.13
C SER A 279 20.96 10.59 10.19
N GLU A 280 20.72 9.78 11.21
CA GLU A 280 21.42 8.52 11.46
C GLU A 280 20.66 7.33 10.85
N VAL A 281 19.51 7.57 10.21
CA VAL A 281 18.62 6.52 9.71
C VAL A 281 18.66 6.45 8.20
N MET A 282 19.52 5.57 7.68
CA MET A 282 19.55 5.20 6.26
C MET A 282 19.24 3.72 6.08
N TRP A 283 18.87 3.34 4.85
CA TRP A 283 18.67 1.96 4.42
C TRP A 283 17.52 1.23 5.15
N CYS A 284 16.37 1.90 5.34
CA CYS A 284 15.22 1.32 6.05
C CYS A 284 14.02 1.13 5.10
N GLY A 285 12.87 0.66 5.57
CA GLY A 285 11.65 0.59 4.75
C GLY A 285 11.20 -0.82 4.37
N MET A 286 12.07 -1.83 4.50
CA MET A 286 11.74 -3.24 4.23
C MET A 286 11.96 -4.13 5.46
N PRO A 287 11.08 -5.13 5.72
CA PRO A 287 11.19 -6.02 6.89
C PRO A 287 12.53 -6.79 6.96
N ASP A 288 13.11 -7.10 5.80
CA ASP A 288 14.36 -7.86 5.65
C ASP A 288 15.60 -7.00 5.39
N GLY A 289 15.47 -5.67 5.47
CA GLY A 289 16.59 -4.76 5.28
C GLY A 289 17.18 -4.71 3.85
N CYS A 290 16.46 -5.18 2.83
CA CYS A 290 16.97 -5.25 1.46
C CYS A 290 17.49 -3.90 0.91
N TYR A 291 18.71 -3.90 0.37
CA TYR A 291 19.44 -2.69 -0.08
C TYR A 291 19.46 -2.46 -1.61
N VAL A 292 18.97 -3.40 -2.43
CA VAL A 292 19.05 -3.32 -3.91
C VAL A 292 17.66 -3.20 -4.55
N GLU A 293 17.49 -2.29 -5.51
CA GLU A 293 16.21 -2.03 -6.23
C GLU A 293 15.56 -3.30 -6.76
N TRP A 294 16.38 -4.10 -7.44
CA TRP A 294 15.92 -5.28 -8.14
C TRP A 294 15.46 -6.35 -7.16
N ALA A 295 16.20 -6.56 -6.06
CA ALA A 295 15.82 -7.49 -5.02
C ALA A 295 14.56 -7.01 -4.29
N ALA A 296 14.49 -5.74 -3.90
CA ALA A 296 13.34 -5.15 -3.20
C ALA A 296 12.03 -5.32 -3.99
N ARG A 297 12.09 -5.13 -5.32
CA ARG A 297 10.93 -5.37 -6.20
C ARG A 297 10.57 -6.84 -6.31
N ARG A 298 11.56 -7.73 -6.39
CA ARG A 298 11.33 -9.16 -6.56
C ARG A 298 10.77 -9.81 -5.29
N ILE A 299 11.15 -9.30 -4.12
CA ILE A 299 10.71 -9.87 -2.84
C ILE A 299 9.22 -9.56 -2.58
N GLY A 300 8.69 -8.43 -3.04
CA GLY A 300 7.25 -8.16 -3.02
C GLY A 300 6.70 -7.49 -1.75
N TRP A 301 7.56 -6.84 -0.95
CA TRP A 301 7.14 -6.05 0.23
C TRP A 301 6.48 -4.71 -0.09
N GLU A 302 6.45 -4.32 -1.36
CA GLU A 302 5.72 -3.12 -1.75
C GLU A 302 4.21 -3.37 -1.69
N PRO A 303 3.42 -2.49 -1.02
CA PRO A 303 1.99 -2.67 -0.97
C PRO A 303 1.37 -2.59 -2.36
N GLU A 304 0.45 -3.51 -2.64
CA GLU A 304 -0.30 -3.55 -3.90
C GLU A 304 -1.26 -2.38 -3.98
N VAL A 305 -1.84 -1.97 -2.84
CA VAL A 305 -2.74 -0.81 -2.71
C VAL A 305 -2.27 0.10 -1.57
N GLY A 306 -2.33 1.42 -1.78
CA GLY A 306 -1.92 2.41 -0.79
C GLY A 306 -2.75 2.41 0.51
N GLY A 307 -2.28 3.19 1.49
CA GLY A 307 -2.98 3.41 2.76
C GLY A 307 -4.31 4.15 2.57
N GLU A 308 -5.13 4.21 3.64
CA GLU A 308 -6.41 4.94 3.61
C GLU A 308 -6.21 6.41 3.25
N GLU A 309 -5.23 7.08 3.83
CA GLU A 309 -4.91 8.49 3.56
C GLU A 309 -4.53 8.74 2.10
N GLU A 310 -3.84 7.80 1.45
CA GLU A 310 -3.48 7.90 0.03
C GLU A 310 -4.71 7.70 -0.87
N ILE A 311 -5.54 6.69 -0.57
CA ILE A 311 -6.77 6.42 -1.33
C ILE A 311 -7.76 7.58 -1.20
N GLN A 312 -7.99 8.08 0.02
CA GLN A 312 -8.89 9.20 0.27
C GLN A 312 -8.41 10.47 -0.45
N PHE A 313 -7.10 10.73 -0.43
CA PHE A 313 -6.49 11.83 -1.17
C PHE A 313 -6.72 11.71 -2.69
N LEU A 314 -6.35 10.57 -3.29
CA LEU A 314 -6.49 10.35 -4.73
C LEU A 314 -7.96 10.36 -5.18
N ALA A 315 -8.87 9.81 -4.37
CA ALA A 315 -10.30 9.86 -4.64
C ALA A 315 -10.83 11.30 -4.62
N ALA A 316 -10.40 12.12 -3.65
CA ALA A 316 -10.80 13.51 -3.57
C ALA A 316 -10.24 14.34 -4.74
N VAL A 317 -9.00 14.07 -5.18
CA VAL A 317 -8.42 14.68 -6.38
C VAL A 317 -9.23 14.29 -7.62
N ALA A 318 -9.52 13.01 -7.81
CA ALA A 318 -10.27 12.55 -8.99
C ALA A 318 -11.68 13.14 -9.07
N VAL A 319 -12.36 13.27 -7.92
CA VAL A 319 -13.63 13.98 -7.85
C VAL A 319 -13.44 15.44 -8.26
N LYS A 320 -12.43 16.12 -7.73
CA LYS A 320 -12.20 17.54 -8.04
C LYS A 320 -11.86 17.79 -9.50
N GLU A 321 -11.09 16.90 -10.12
CA GLU A 321 -10.76 16.95 -11.55
C GLU A 321 -12.00 16.80 -12.44
N THR A 322 -13.03 16.09 -11.97
CA THR A 322 -14.22 15.74 -12.76
C THR A 322 -15.45 16.60 -12.49
N GLU A 323 -15.43 17.44 -11.44
CA GLU A 323 -16.57 18.28 -11.01
C GLU A 323 -17.10 19.22 -12.11
N SER A 324 -16.25 19.73 -13.00
CA SER A 324 -16.64 20.79 -13.94
C SER A 324 -16.70 20.36 -15.41
N ILE A 325 -16.72 19.05 -15.69
CA ILE A 325 -16.53 18.54 -17.05
C ILE A 325 -17.79 17.86 -17.60
N GLU A 326 -18.24 18.37 -18.74
CA GLU A 326 -19.34 17.76 -19.49
C GLU A 326 -18.94 16.39 -20.05
N VAL A 327 -19.91 15.48 -20.10
CA VAL A 327 -19.73 14.13 -20.68
C VAL A 327 -19.24 14.28 -22.12
N GLY A 328 -18.10 13.67 -22.45
CA GLY A 328 -17.51 13.70 -23.79
C GLY A 328 -16.32 14.66 -23.97
N ASN A 329 -16.10 15.59 -23.03
CA ASN A 329 -14.93 16.49 -22.99
C ASN A 329 -13.83 15.99 -22.04
N TRP A 330 -13.80 14.67 -21.79
CA TRP A 330 -12.80 14.06 -20.92
C TRP A 330 -11.44 13.97 -21.61
N ASP A 331 -10.46 14.60 -20.98
CA ASP A 331 -9.04 14.38 -21.25
C ASP A 331 -8.60 13.03 -20.65
N TYR A 332 -8.44 12.04 -21.52
CA TYR A 332 -8.07 10.68 -21.10
C TYR A 332 -6.60 10.53 -20.72
N GLU A 333 -5.75 11.56 -20.87
CA GLU A 333 -4.42 11.61 -20.23
C GLU A 333 -4.53 11.56 -18.70
N MET A 334 -5.65 12.02 -18.14
CA MET A 334 -5.91 12.00 -16.71
C MET A 334 -6.64 10.72 -16.27
N ARG A 335 -6.14 10.12 -15.19
CA ARG A 335 -6.69 8.85 -14.67
C ARG A 335 -8.11 8.96 -14.14
N SER A 336 -8.46 10.08 -13.52
CA SER A 336 -9.81 10.35 -13.04
C SER A 336 -10.84 10.32 -14.18
N HIS A 337 -10.48 10.89 -15.32
CA HIS A 337 -11.30 10.92 -16.52
C HIS A 337 -11.43 9.55 -17.17
N LEU A 338 -10.34 8.77 -17.22
CA LEU A 338 -10.37 7.37 -17.65
C LEU A 338 -11.40 6.57 -16.83
N ILE A 339 -11.32 6.65 -15.50
CA ILE A 339 -12.21 5.92 -14.59
C ILE A 339 -13.66 6.41 -14.72
N LEU A 340 -13.87 7.72 -14.82
CA LEU A 340 -15.20 8.28 -15.04
C LEU A 340 -15.79 7.83 -16.38
N GLY A 341 -14.96 7.71 -17.43
CA GLY A 341 -15.35 7.18 -18.72
C GLY A 341 -15.78 5.72 -18.67
N VAL A 342 -15.04 4.89 -17.94
CA VAL A 342 -15.45 3.50 -17.69
C VAL A 342 -16.76 3.45 -16.90
N MET A 343 -16.91 4.29 -15.89
CA MET A 343 -18.13 4.38 -15.09
C MET A 343 -19.33 4.75 -15.97
N HIS A 344 -19.21 5.75 -16.83
CA HIS A 344 -20.27 6.15 -17.76
C HIS A 344 -20.61 5.04 -18.76
N ALA A 345 -19.60 4.36 -19.31
CA ALA A 345 -19.82 3.26 -20.24
C ALA A 345 -20.58 2.08 -19.60
N ALA A 346 -20.52 1.92 -18.27
CA ALA A 346 -21.23 0.88 -17.54
C ALA A 346 -22.75 1.13 -17.38
N PHE A 347 -23.25 2.37 -17.56
CA PHE A 347 -24.68 2.71 -17.41
C PHE A 347 -25.53 2.51 -18.68
N GLY A 348 -24.93 2.27 -19.86
CA GLY A 348 -25.64 2.34 -21.14
C GLY A 348 -26.04 1.01 -21.78
N ALA A 349 -27.23 0.96 -22.40
CA ALA A 349 -27.61 -0.11 -23.35
C ALA A 349 -26.69 -0.17 -24.59
N GLU A 350 -26.01 0.94 -24.90
CA GLU A 350 -24.95 1.05 -25.91
C GLU A 350 -23.54 0.92 -25.34
N GLY A 351 -23.37 0.26 -24.18
CA GLY A 351 -22.09 0.13 -23.49
C GLY A 351 -20.94 -0.35 -24.39
N GLY A 352 -21.23 -1.23 -25.36
CA GLY A 352 -20.25 -1.66 -26.37
C GLY A 352 -19.71 -0.52 -27.24
N LYS A 353 -20.56 0.38 -27.74
CA LYS A 353 -20.13 1.53 -28.56
C LYS A 353 -19.32 2.55 -27.76
N HIS A 354 -19.70 2.77 -26.50
CA HIS A 354 -19.00 3.69 -25.60
C HIS A 354 -17.62 3.14 -25.22
N VAL A 355 -17.50 1.83 -25.05
CA VAL A 355 -16.23 1.16 -24.80
C VAL A 355 -15.28 1.26 -26.00
N GLU A 356 -15.77 1.11 -27.24
CA GLU A 356 -14.93 1.30 -28.43
C GLU A 356 -14.46 2.75 -28.61
N ASP A 357 -15.32 3.75 -28.38
CA ASP A 357 -14.90 5.16 -28.40
C ASP A 357 -13.88 5.45 -27.29
N LEU A 358 -14.11 4.92 -26.09
CA LEU A 358 -13.17 5.05 -24.96
C LEU A 358 -11.81 4.45 -25.32
N LYS A 359 -11.76 3.20 -25.83
CA LYS A 359 -10.51 2.55 -26.26
C LYS A 359 -9.73 3.40 -27.24
N ARG A 360 -10.39 3.86 -28.30
CA ARG A 360 -9.76 4.69 -29.33
C ARG A 360 -9.11 5.94 -28.72
N ARG A 361 -9.86 6.67 -27.89
CA ARG A 361 -9.36 7.93 -27.29
C ARG A 361 -8.23 7.70 -26.29
N ILE A 362 -8.25 6.57 -25.58
CA ILE A 362 -7.17 6.18 -24.68
C ILE A 362 -5.88 5.85 -25.46
N VAL A 363 -6.00 5.13 -26.58
CA VAL A 363 -4.87 4.82 -27.47
C VAL A 363 -4.32 6.10 -28.08
N GLU A 364 -5.18 7.03 -28.53
CA GLU A 364 -4.80 8.34 -29.06
C GLU A 364 -4.04 9.21 -28.04
N ALA A 365 -4.40 9.12 -26.75
CA ALA A 365 -3.69 9.79 -25.66
C ALA A 365 -2.29 9.20 -25.39
N GLY A 366 -1.92 8.08 -26.04
CA GLY A 366 -0.58 7.51 -25.98
C GLY A 366 -0.18 6.95 -24.62
N ILE A 367 -1.15 6.65 -23.76
CA ILE A 367 -0.92 6.17 -22.39
C ILE A 367 -0.68 4.66 -22.37
N TYR A 368 -1.30 3.92 -23.30
CA TYR A 368 -1.30 2.46 -23.33
C TYR A 368 -1.18 1.91 -24.75
N ASP A 369 -0.62 0.71 -24.86
CA ASP A 369 -0.72 -0.11 -26.07
C ASP A 369 -2.15 -0.63 -26.21
N GLU A 370 -2.69 -0.70 -27.43
CA GLU A 370 -4.08 -1.07 -27.74
C GLU A 370 -4.56 -2.35 -27.01
N ILE A 371 -3.73 -3.39 -26.97
CA ILE A 371 -4.03 -4.66 -26.29
C ILE A 371 -4.23 -4.48 -24.78
N LYS A 372 -3.45 -3.60 -24.14
CA LYS A 372 -3.53 -3.36 -22.69
C LYS A 372 -4.73 -2.50 -22.31
N VAL A 373 -5.20 -1.64 -23.22
CA VAL A 373 -6.37 -0.78 -23.00
C VAL A 373 -7.64 -1.62 -22.84
N GLU A 374 -7.82 -2.61 -23.71
CA GLU A 374 -8.97 -3.52 -23.65
C GLU A 374 -9.05 -4.21 -22.30
N GLN A 375 -7.95 -4.88 -21.91
CA GLN A 375 -7.87 -5.63 -20.68
C GLN A 375 -8.19 -4.73 -19.49
N TRP A 376 -7.57 -3.55 -19.43
CA TRP A 376 -7.82 -2.63 -18.33
C TRP A 376 -9.27 -2.13 -18.25
N ILE A 377 -9.89 -1.78 -19.38
CA ILE A 377 -11.30 -1.34 -19.35
C ILE A 377 -12.16 -2.46 -18.80
N GLN A 378 -11.96 -3.71 -19.26
CA GLN A 378 -12.74 -4.85 -18.80
C GLN A 378 -12.57 -5.09 -17.29
N GLU A 379 -11.33 -4.97 -16.81
CA GLU A 379 -10.95 -5.07 -15.42
C GLU A 379 -11.59 -3.98 -14.53
N ALA A 380 -11.46 -2.71 -14.92
CA ALA A 380 -12.09 -1.59 -14.24
C ALA A 380 -13.62 -1.72 -14.24
N ARG A 381 -14.22 -2.19 -15.34
CA ARG A 381 -15.67 -2.44 -15.42
C ARG A 381 -16.14 -3.49 -14.42
N MET A 382 -15.41 -4.60 -14.25
CA MET A 382 -15.79 -5.63 -13.27
C MET A 382 -15.90 -5.07 -11.84
N VAL A 383 -15.09 -4.07 -11.50
CA VAL A 383 -15.17 -3.36 -10.22
C VAL A 383 -16.31 -2.37 -10.17
N ILE A 384 -16.54 -1.62 -11.24
CA ILE A 384 -17.48 -0.49 -11.26
C ILE A 384 -18.93 -0.94 -11.48
N GLU A 385 -19.15 -1.96 -12.31
CA GLU A 385 -20.50 -2.43 -12.69
C GLU A 385 -21.42 -2.77 -11.51
N PRO A 386 -20.97 -3.42 -10.41
CA PRO A 386 -21.83 -3.70 -9.26
C PRO A 386 -22.45 -2.45 -8.64
N TYR A 387 -21.71 -1.33 -8.59
CA TYR A 387 -22.19 -0.05 -8.05
C TYR A 387 -23.17 0.62 -9.01
N VAL A 388 -22.86 0.54 -10.30
CA VAL A 388 -23.68 1.13 -11.36
C VAL A 388 -25.00 0.39 -11.54
N LYS A 389 -25.01 -0.94 -11.44
CA LYS A 389 -26.25 -1.75 -11.56
C LYS A 389 -27.28 -1.46 -10.47
N MET A 390 -26.86 -0.91 -9.32
CA MET A 390 -27.78 -0.44 -8.29
C MET A 390 -28.52 0.84 -8.70
N LEU A 391 -28.02 1.55 -9.72
CA LEU A 391 -28.54 2.80 -10.24
C LEU A 391 -29.01 2.57 -11.68
N GLU A 392 -30.32 2.53 -11.90
CA GLU A 392 -30.88 2.22 -13.23
C GLU A 392 -30.49 3.23 -14.32
N VAL A 393 -30.06 4.44 -13.95
CA VAL A 393 -29.75 5.55 -14.86
C VAL A 393 -28.52 6.31 -14.37
N TRP A 394 -27.73 6.81 -15.33
CA TRP A 394 -26.60 7.72 -15.06
C TRP A 394 -27.04 8.91 -14.20
N PRO A 395 -26.31 9.26 -13.12
CA PRO A 395 -26.77 10.33 -12.23
C PRO A 395 -26.81 11.69 -12.95
N GLY A 396 -27.94 12.39 -12.82
CA GLY A 396 -28.22 13.62 -13.55
C GLY A 396 -27.50 14.87 -13.03
N THR A 397 -27.11 14.87 -11.75
CA THR A 397 -26.40 16.00 -11.12
C THR A 397 -24.89 15.75 -11.09
N ILE A 398 -24.08 16.81 -10.97
CA ILE A 398 -22.62 16.66 -10.78
C ILE A 398 -22.36 16.02 -9.42
N GLU A 399 -23.08 16.45 -8.40
CA GLU A 399 -22.94 16.03 -7.02
C GLU A 399 -23.14 14.52 -6.85
N ASP A 400 -24.18 13.95 -7.48
CA ASP A 400 -24.45 12.52 -7.40
C ASP A 400 -23.38 11.70 -8.15
N ARG A 401 -22.89 12.20 -9.29
CA ARG A 401 -21.79 11.57 -10.05
C ARG A 401 -20.50 11.58 -9.26
N SER A 402 -20.15 12.73 -8.67
CA SER A 402 -18.99 12.90 -7.79
C SER A 402 -19.10 12.04 -6.54
N GLY A 403 -20.30 11.92 -5.96
CA GLY A 403 -20.58 11.05 -4.82
C GLY A 403 -20.37 9.57 -5.15
N LEU A 404 -20.92 9.10 -6.27
CA LEU A 404 -20.75 7.73 -6.75
C LEU A 404 -19.29 7.42 -7.08
N LEU A 405 -18.62 8.30 -7.83
CA LEU A 405 -17.22 8.15 -8.17
C LEU A 405 -16.36 8.06 -6.90
N ARG A 406 -16.57 8.95 -5.93
CA ARG A 406 -15.87 8.90 -4.64
C ARG A 406 -16.07 7.57 -3.92
N HIS A 407 -17.31 7.11 -3.83
CA HIS A 407 -17.66 5.86 -3.13
C HIS A 407 -16.95 4.66 -3.76
N ILE A 408 -17.05 4.52 -5.08
CA ILE A 408 -16.36 3.47 -5.85
C ILE A 408 -14.86 3.52 -5.58
N LEU A 409 -14.23 4.68 -5.72
CA LEU A 409 -12.79 4.84 -5.61
C LEU A 409 -12.25 4.60 -4.20
N VAL A 410 -13.00 4.99 -3.16
CA VAL A 410 -12.62 4.77 -1.77
C VAL A 410 -12.66 3.28 -1.43
N GLU A 411 -13.70 2.57 -1.84
CA GLU A 411 -13.78 1.12 -1.63
C GLU A 411 -12.82 0.35 -2.54
N ASN A 412 -12.47 0.92 -3.69
CA ASN A 412 -11.67 0.26 -4.71
C ASN A 412 -10.42 1.05 -5.04
N GLY A 413 -9.59 1.30 -4.03
CA GLY A 413 -8.31 1.99 -4.18
C GLY A 413 -7.38 1.34 -5.21
N GLN A 414 -7.59 0.05 -5.56
CA GLN A 414 -6.88 -0.60 -6.66
C GLN A 414 -7.12 0.06 -8.03
N LEU A 415 -8.24 0.77 -8.21
CA LEU A 415 -8.49 1.59 -9.40
C LEU A 415 -7.50 2.76 -9.51
N PHE A 416 -6.84 3.14 -8.42
CA PHE A 416 -5.66 4.01 -8.38
C PHE A 416 -4.34 3.26 -8.23
N ALA A 417 -4.37 2.02 -7.77
CA ALA A 417 -3.19 1.20 -7.63
C ALA A 417 -2.58 0.78 -8.98
N ARG A 418 -1.43 0.15 -8.89
CA ARG A 418 -0.40 -0.02 -9.91
C ARG A 418 -0.92 -0.75 -11.17
N TRP A 419 -0.54 -0.25 -12.36
CA TRP A 419 -0.79 -0.89 -13.68
C TRP A 419 0.32 -1.85 -14.11
N ARG A 420 1.42 -1.85 -13.36
CA ARG A 420 2.48 -2.83 -13.45
C ARG A 420 2.68 -3.28 -12.02
N LEU A 421 2.10 -4.42 -11.70
CA LEU A 421 2.55 -5.13 -10.52
C LEU A 421 4.05 -5.39 -10.68
N SER A 422 4.73 -5.64 -9.56
CA SER A 422 6.02 -6.33 -9.67
C SER A 422 5.80 -7.55 -10.56
N ASP A 423 6.78 -7.95 -11.37
CA ASP A 423 6.69 -9.16 -12.21
C ASP A 423 6.33 -10.41 -11.37
N THR A 424 6.39 -10.29 -10.04
CA THR A 424 6.08 -11.29 -9.03
C THR A 424 4.64 -11.28 -8.49
N SER A 425 3.85 -10.21 -8.64
CA SER A 425 2.44 -10.25 -8.21
C SER A 425 1.58 -10.79 -9.35
N LYS A 426 0.96 -11.94 -9.07
CA LYS A 426 0.17 -12.73 -10.03
C LYS A 426 -1.31 -12.40 -10.05
N GLU A 427 -1.78 -11.56 -9.14
CA GLU A 427 -3.20 -11.26 -8.96
C GLU A 427 -3.53 -9.83 -9.39
N PHE A 428 -3.57 -9.63 -10.70
CA PHE A 428 -4.67 -8.89 -11.30
C PHE A 428 -5.43 -9.83 -12.24
N ASP A 429 -6.00 -10.90 -11.68
CA ASP A 429 -7.17 -11.52 -12.29
C ASP A 429 -8.38 -10.98 -11.51
N PHE A 430 -9.14 -10.08 -12.13
CA PHE A 430 -10.33 -9.49 -11.55
C PHE A 430 -11.49 -10.48 -11.43
N GLN A 431 -11.27 -11.77 -11.70
CA GLN A 431 -12.20 -12.83 -11.41
C GLN A 431 -12.59 -12.84 -9.92
N LEU A 432 -13.74 -12.24 -9.65
CA LEU A 432 -14.48 -12.49 -8.43
C LEU A 432 -14.72 -14.01 -8.37
N LYS A 433 -14.15 -14.70 -7.38
CA LYS A 433 -14.70 -16.00 -7.02
C LYS A 433 -16.19 -15.79 -6.76
N PRO A 434 -17.07 -16.67 -7.28
CA PRO A 434 -18.49 -16.54 -7.05
C PRO A 434 -18.75 -16.44 -5.55
N LYS A 435 -19.68 -15.56 -5.15
CA LYS A 435 -20.22 -15.57 -3.79
C LYS A 435 -20.74 -16.98 -3.53
N GLU A 436 -20.04 -17.73 -2.67
CA GLU A 436 -20.63 -18.90 -2.00
C GLU A 436 -21.51 -18.45 -0.85
#